data_AF-A0A537S743-F1
#
_entry.id   AF-A0A537S743-F1
#
_cell.length_a   1.000
_cell.length_b   1.000
_cell.length_c   1.000
_cell.angle_alpha   90.00
_cell.angle_beta   90.00
_cell.angle_gamma   90.00
#
_symmetry.space_group_name_H-M   'P 1'
#
loop_
_entity.id
_entity.type
_entity.pdbx_description
1 polymer ?
#
loop_
_entity_poly.entity_id
_entity_poly.type
_entity_poly.pdbx_seq_one_letter_code
_entity_poly.pdbx_strand_id
1 'polypeptide(L)' 'MPALTLEQASIIVDKALEKGRELKLQPLTVVVLDAGGQMKAMKREDRSSLMRPEIAGGKAWGVLGMGFGGRE' A
#
# COMPACT_ATOMS: atom_id res chain seq x y z
N MET A 1 8.02 -20.16 0.81
CA MET A 1 6.92 -19.17 0.68
C MET A 1 6.96 -18.63 -0.75
N PRO A 2 5.86 -18.67 -1.52
CA PRO A 2 5.86 -18.05 -2.83
C PRO A 2 6.05 -16.54 -2.67
N ALA A 3 6.97 -15.96 -3.43
CA ALA A 3 7.20 -14.53 -3.45
C ALA A 3 5.95 -13.80 -4.00
N LEU A 4 5.62 -12.64 -3.43
CA LEU A 4 4.51 -11.81 -3.88
C LEU A 4 4.68 -11.45 -5.37
N THR A 5 3.74 -11.87 -6.22
CA THR A 5 3.79 -11.56 -7.64
C THR A 5 3.34 -10.13 -7.91
N LEU A 6 3.68 -9.58 -9.09
CA LEU A 6 3.21 -8.25 -9.50
C LEU A 6 1.68 -8.20 -9.66
N GLU A 7 1.09 -9.30 -10.15
CA GLU A 7 -0.35 -9.45 -10.29
C GLU A 7 -1.03 -9.40 -8.92
N GLN A 8 -0.53 -10.15 -7.94
CA GLN A 8 -1.03 -10.12 -6.56
C GLN A 8 -0.91 -8.72 -5.94
N ALA A 9 0.23 -8.05 -6.12
CA ALA A 9 0.43 -6.69 -5.63
C ALA A 9 -0.57 -5.70 -6.26
N SER A 10 -0.82 -5.83 -7.56
CA SER A 10 -1.83 -5.01 -8.27
C SER A 10 -3.23 -5.25 -7.73
N ILE A 11 -3.62 -6.52 -7.52
CA ILE A 11 -4.91 -6.89 -6.93
C ILE A 11 -5.08 -6.31 -5.52
N ILE A 12 -4.04 -6.38 -4.68
CA ILE A 12 -4.07 -5.80 -3.32
C ILE A 12 -4.36 -4.30 -3.39
N VAL A 13 -3.65 -3.59 -4.27
CA VAL A 13 -3.85 -2.14 -4.44
C VAL A 13 -5.28 -1.84 -4.90
N ASP A 14 -5.78 -2.56 -5.90
CA ASP A 14 -7.13 -2.34 -6.44
C ASP A 14 -8.23 -2.63 -5.42
N LYS A 15 -8.14 -3.75 -4.70
CA LYS A 15 -9.11 -4.10 -3.66
C LYS A 15 -9.06 -3.16 -2.46
N ALA A 16 -7.89 -2.64 -2.11
CA ALA A 16 -7.78 -1.64 -1.05
C ALA A 16 -8.47 -0.31 -1.44
N LEU A 17 -8.31 0.14 -2.69
CA LEU A 17 -8.98 1.34 -3.19
C LEU A 17 -10.50 1.14 -3.33
N GLU A 18 -10.93 0.00 -3.88
CA GLU A 18 -12.35 -0.39 -3.96
C GLU A 18 -12.98 -0.33 -2.56
N LYS A 19 -12.32 -0.95 -1.57
CA LYS A 19 -12.80 -0.93 -0.19
C LYS A 19 -12.82 0.46 0.42
N GLY A 20 -11.81 1.29 0.13
CA GLY A 20 -11.77 2.68 0.57
C GLY A 20 -12.95 3.49 0.06
N ARG A 21 -13.37 3.27 -1.19
CA ARG A 21 -14.56 3.89 -1.79
C ARG A 21 -15.84 3.38 -1.17
N GLU A 22 -15.99 2.07 -0.95
CA GLU A 22 -17.15 1.50 -0.25
C GLU A 22 -17.33 2.10 1.15
N LEU A 23 -16.22 2.28 1.86
CA LEU A 23 -16.19 2.87 3.20
C LEU A 23 -16.29 4.41 3.19
N LYS A 24 -16.42 5.04 2.03
CA LYS A 24 -16.51 6.51 1.85
C LYS A 24 -15.35 7.27 2.50
N LEU A 25 -14.15 6.70 2.44
CA LEU A 25 -12.94 7.35 2.93
C LEU A 25 -12.55 8.52 2.02
N GLN A 26 -11.67 9.39 2.53
CA GLN A 26 -10.98 10.37 1.69
C GLN A 26 -10.09 9.66 0.66
N PRO A 27 -9.78 10.29 -0.49
CA PRO A 27 -8.95 9.67 -1.53
C PRO A 27 -7.64 9.09 -0.98
N LEU A 28 -7.37 7.85 -1.35
CA LEU A 28 -6.28 7.06 -0.79
C LEU A 28 -5.05 7.00 -1.70
N THR A 29 -3.91 6.69 -1.08
CA THR A 29 -2.73 6.17 -1.78
C THR A 29 -2.36 4.86 -1.13
N VAL A 30 -2.19 3.82 -1.94
CA VAL A 30 -1.85 2.47 -1.49
C VAL A 30 -0.52 2.08 -2.11
N VAL A 31 0.39 1.60 -1.28
CA VAL A 31 1.75 1.14 -1.66
C VAL A 31 1.91 -0.29 -1.18
N VAL A 32 2.46 -1.15 -2.04
CA VAL A 32 2.81 -2.53 -1.73
C VAL A 32 4.31 -2.74 -1.97
N LEU A 33 5.00 -3.27 -0.97
CA LEU A 33 6.42 -3.64 -1.04
C LEU A 33 6.56 -5.16 -1.15
N ASP A 34 7.61 -5.63 -1.81
CA ASP A 34 8.04 -7.03 -1.69
C ASP A 34 8.88 -7.27 -0.43
N ALA A 35 9.29 -8.53 -0.22
CA ALA A 35 10.11 -8.92 0.93
C ALA A 35 11.49 -8.24 0.98
N GLY A 36 11.99 -7.71 -0.14
CA GLY A 36 13.21 -6.90 -0.20
C GLY A 36 12.99 -5.42 0.11
N GLY A 37 11.77 -5.03 0.52
CA GLY A 37 11.38 -3.65 0.76
C GLY A 37 11.25 -2.82 -0.51
N GLN A 38 11.24 -3.44 -1.70
CA GLN A 38 11.15 -2.74 -2.97
C GLN A 38 9.68 -2.53 -3.36
N MET A 39 9.38 -1.36 -3.92
CA MET A 39 8.02 -1.04 -4.36
C MET A 39 7.61 -1.94 -5.52
N LYS A 40 6.60 -2.77 -5.30
CA LYS A 40 6.02 -3.66 -6.32
C LYS A 40 4.89 -2.97 -7.07
N ALA A 41 4.02 -2.27 -6.36
CA ALA A 41 2.88 -1.57 -6.93
C ALA A 41 2.48 -0.37 -6.04
N MET A 42 2.01 0.69 -6.69
CA MET A 42 1.40 1.84 -6.02
C MET A 42 0.28 2.40 -6.91
N LYS A 43 -0.85 2.76 -6.30
CA LYS A 43 -1.84 3.64 -6.93
C LYS A 43 -2.22 4.76 -5.98
N ARG A 44 -2.38 5.95 -6.55
CA ARG A 44 -2.81 7.17 -5.87
C ARG A 44 -4.09 7.64 -6.52
N GLU A 45 -5.15 7.79 -5.73
CA GLU A 45 -6.40 8.33 -6.22
C GLU A 45 -6.30 9.83 -6.50
N ASP A 46 -7.16 10.29 -7.42
CA ASP A 46 -7.31 11.71 -7.69
C ASP A 46 -7.68 12.46 -6.41
N ARG A 47 -7.03 13.61 -6.23
CA ARG A 47 -7.15 14.48 -5.03
C ARG A 47 -6.57 13.92 -3.73
N SER A 48 -5.86 12.78 -3.75
CA SER A 48 -5.03 12.35 -2.61
C SER A 48 -3.92 13.39 -2.34
N SER A 49 -3.58 13.70 -1.08
CA SER A 49 -2.62 14.79 -0.80
C SER A 49 -1.20 14.49 -1.30
N LEU A 50 -0.39 15.54 -1.52
CA LEU A 50 0.94 15.45 -2.14
C LEU A 50 1.86 14.41 -1.48
N MET A 51 1.94 14.41 -0.14
CA MET A 51 2.83 13.54 0.64
C MET A 51 2.34 12.09 0.81
N ARG A 52 1.19 11.72 0.24
CA ARG A 52 0.58 10.41 0.49
C ARG A 52 1.40 9.23 -0.04
N PRO A 53 2.10 9.32 -1.20
CA PRO A 53 3.02 8.28 -1.64
C PRO A 53 4.11 7.98 -0.60
N GLU A 54 4.79 9.00 -0.09
CA GLU A 54 5.89 8.87 0.85
C GLU A 54 5.40 8.36 2.21
N ILE A 55 4.27 8.87 2.70
CA ILE A 55 3.66 8.40 3.95
C ILE A 55 3.23 6.94 3.86
N ALA A 56 2.58 6.53 2.76
CA ALA A 56 2.16 5.15 2.58
C ALA A 56 3.37 4.21 2.44
N GLY A 57 4.39 4.62 1.67
CA GLY A 57 5.64 3.89 1.54
C GLY A 57 6.38 3.73 2.87
N GLY A 58 6.49 4.82 3.65
CA GLY A 58 7.13 4.79 4.97
C GLY A 58 6.41 3.86 5.96
N LYS A 59 5.07 3.82 5.93
CA LYS A 59 4.28 2.87 6.74
C LYS A 59 4.55 1.42 6.35
N ALA A 60 4.55 1.12 5.05
CA ALA A 60 4.81 -0.24 4.56
C ALA A 60 6.23 -0.69 4.87
N TRP A 61 7.22 0.20 4.68
CA TRP A 61 8.62 -0.08 4.97
C TRP A 61 8.86 -0.27 6.46
N GLY A 62 8.25 0.55 7.32
CA GLY A 62 8.35 0.41 8.78
C GLY A 62 7.86 -0.95 9.27
N VAL A 63 6.69 -1.41 8.79
CA VAL A 63 6.16 -2.75 9.11
C VAL A 63 7.12 -3.85 8.67
N LEU A 64 7.68 -3.75 7.47
CA LEU A 64 8.62 -4.73 6.94
C LEU A 64 9.93 -4.76 7.74
N GLY A 65 10.46 -3.59 8.10
CA GLY A 65 11.70 -3.47 8.89
C GLY A 65 11.53 -3.90 10.36
N MET A 66 10.35 -3.72 10.94
CA MET A 66 10.06 -4.08 12.33
C MET A 66 9.61 -5.55 12.48
N GLY A 67 9.06 -6.15 11.43
CA GLY A 67 8.59 -7.54 11.44
C GLY A 67 7.23 -7.74 12.13
N PHE A 68 6.52 -6.65 12.42
CA PHE A 68 5.21 -6.66 13.06
C PHE A 68 4.33 -5.51 12.51
N GLY A 69 3.00 -5.63 12.65
CA GLY A 69 1.99 -4.77 12.06
C GLY A 69 2.01 -3.33 12.58
N GLY A 70 1.70 -2.38 11.70
CA GLY A 70 1.87 -0.94 11.95
C GLY A 70 0.87 -0.30 12.93
N ARG A 71 0.16 -1.09 13.74
CA ARG A 71 -0.77 -0.66 14.79
C ARG A 71 -0.60 -1.41 16.12
N GLU A 72 0.39 -2.30 16.19
CA GLU A 72 0.86 -2.90 17.45
C GLU A 72 1.68 -1.87 18.24
#